data_AF-A0A0F9B427-F1
#
_entry.id   AF-A0A0F9B427-F1
#
_cell.length_a   1.000
_cell.length_b   1.000
_cell.length_c   1.000
_cell.angle_alpha   90.00
_cell.angle_beta   90.00
_cell.angle_gamma   90.00
#
_symmetry.space_group_name_H-M   'P 1'
#
loop_
_entity.id
_entity.type
_entity.pdbx_description
1 polymer ?
#
loop_
_entity_poly.entity_id
_entity_poly.type
_entity_poly.pdbx_seq_one_letter_code
_entity_poly.pdbx_strand_id
1 'polypeptide(L)'
;MKRAALLTALVLNTVTLVLLPTIAGCGRLPDFHPELSDLPDEGTTVPMRIAANRPFVEVSLNGKGPYTFLLDTGCSYVFVSQRIADELGLKEWQTHRVRYQTNSGEYKGQTTWARLESLKLGELELKQFDVGVKVADSILVKSRCDGILGIKVLEQWLLTLDFPAKQVTIAQGQLPTPDNQ
;
A
#
# COMPACT_ATOMS: atom_id res chain seq x y z
N MET A 1 -69.65 19.64 7.88
CA MET A 1 -69.15 18.98 9.10
C MET A 1 -67.63 18.90 9.01
N LYS A 2 -66.95 19.57 9.96
CA LYS A 2 -65.60 19.35 10.54
C LYS A 2 -64.66 18.41 9.75
N ARG A 3 -63.43 18.80 9.36
CA ARG A 3 -62.34 19.26 10.24
C ARG A 3 -61.32 20.12 9.47
N ALA A 4 -60.84 21.14 10.19
CA ALA A 4 -59.69 21.97 9.90
C ALA A 4 -58.38 21.20 10.11
N ALA A 5 -57.34 21.57 9.37
CA ALA A 5 -55.95 21.48 9.79
C ALA A 5 -55.19 22.67 9.19
N LEU A 6 -55.15 23.74 10.00
CA LEU A 6 -54.17 24.82 9.96
C LEU A 6 -52.80 24.22 10.32
N LEU A 7 -51.70 24.64 9.70
CA LEU A 7 -50.41 24.92 10.36
C LEU A 7 -49.35 25.26 9.28
N THR A 8 -49.10 26.55 9.02
CA THR A 8 -48.04 27.39 9.62
C THR A 8 -46.76 27.37 8.76
N ALA A 9 -46.55 28.45 8.01
CA ALA A 9 -45.23 28.84 7.53
C ALA A 9 -44.48 29.55 8.66
N LEU A 10 -43.23 29.15 8.94
CA LEU A 10 -42.26 30.01 9.65
C LEU A 10 -40.80 29.62 9.36
N VAL A 11 -40.18 30.43 8.50
CA VAL A 11 -38.83 31.04 8.56
C VAL A 11 -37.63 30.20 9.05
N LEU A 12 -36.74 29.92 8.09
CA LEU A 12 -35.29 30.20 8.07
C LEU A 12 -34.51 30.10 9.40
N ASN A 13 -33.65 29.10 9.53
CA ASN A 13 -32.30 29.34 10.05
C ASN A 13 -31.29 28.36 9.47
N THR A 14 -30.44 28.87 8.58
CA THR A 14 -29.26 28.23 8.03
C THR A 14 -28.20 28.08 9.11
N VAL A 15 -27.80 26.84 9.41
CA VAL A 15 -26.46 26.55 9.93
C VAL A 15 -25.95 25.33 9.18
N THR A 16 -25.45 25.55 7.96
CA THR A 16 -24.52 24.59 7.36
C THR A 16 -23.25 24.70 8.20
N LEU A 17 -23.09 23.79 9.17
CA LEU A 17 -21.82 23.62 9.86
C LEU A 17 -20.83 23.07 8.84
N VAL A 18 -20.25 23.94 8.02
CA VAL A 18 -18.99 23.65 7.35
C VAL A 18 -17.96 23.66 8.45
N LEU A 19 -17.68 22.49 9.02
CA LEU A 19 -16.42 22.24 9.69
C LEU A 19 -15.34 22.40 8.63
N LEU A 20 -14.89 23.64 8.43
CA LEU A 20 -13.61 23.90 7.82
C LEU A 20 -12.61 23.13 8.71
N PRO A 21 -11.91 22.12 8.18
CA PRO A 21 -10.83 21.51 8.93
C PRO A 21 -9.91 22.66 9.30
N THR A 22 -9.77 22.88 10.61
CA THR A 22 -8.73 23.73 11.16
C THR A 22 -7.43 23.29 10.50
N ILE A 23 -6.69 24.24 9.92
CA ILE A 23 -5.42 23.98 9.26
C ILE A 23 -4.42 23.53 10.33
N ALA A 24 -4.52 22.27 10.72
CA ALA A 24 -3.60 21.57 11.57
C ALA A 24 -2.46 21.11 10.65
N GLY A 25 -1.50 22.01 10.40
CA GLY A 25 -0.27 21.75 9.64
C GLY A 25 -0.51 21.13 8.27
N CYS A 26 -0.38 21.92 7.20
CA CYS A 26 -0.45 21.41 5.83
C CYS A 26 0.79 20.55 5.51
N GLY A 27 0.87 19.36 6.11
CA GLY A 27 1.82 18.32 5.78
C GLY A 27 1.18 17.42 4.74
N ARG A 28 1.88 17.19 3.63
CA ARG A 28 1.47 16.22 2.62
C ARG A 28 1.39 14.85 3.28
N LEU A 29 0.25 14.17 3.19
CA LEU A 29 0.20 12.76 3.50
C LEU A 29 0.89 11.99 2.37
N PRO A 30 1.62 10.92 2.67
CA PRO A 30 2.21 10.06 1.65
C PRO A 30 1.13 9.47 0.75
N ASP A 31 1.40 9.49 -0.55
CA ASP A 31 0.54 8.88 -1.54
C ASP A 31 0.99 7.45 -1.82
N PHE A 32 0.19 6.50 -1.36
CA PHE A 32 0.52 5.08 -1.45
C PHE A 32 -0.04 4.41 -2.70
N HIS A 33 -0.85 5.12 -3.48
CA HIS A 33 -1.46 4.57 -4.68
C HIS A 33 -0.57 4.96 -5.86
N PRO A 34 -0.12 4.00 -6.68
CA PRO A 34 0.54 4.31 -7.94
C PRO A 34 -0.34 5.23 -8.78
N GLU A 35 0.20 6.37 -9.21
CA GLU A 35 -0.51 7.27 -10.12
C GLU A 35 -0.76 6.60 -11.47
N LEU A 36 0.13 5.68 -11.86
CA LEU A 36 0.00 4.86 -13.04
C LEU A 36 0.36 3.42 -12.69
N SER A 37 -0.39 2.50 -13.28
CA SER A 37 -0.10 1.08 -13.25
C SER A 37 -0.33 0.49 -14.63
N ASP A 38 0.58 -0.36 -15.06
CA ASP A 38 0.49 -1.09 -16.32
C ASP A 38 0.66 -2.58 -16.05
N LEU A 39 -0.33 -3.36 -16.48
CA LEU A 39 -0.32 -4.81 -16.44
C LEU A 39 -0.94 -5.30 -17.75
N PRO A 40 -0.27 -6.17 -18.52
CA PRO A 40 -0.85 -6.79 -19.71
C PRO A 40 -2.15 -7.54 -19.39
N ASP A 41 -3.04 -7.69 -20.37
CA ASP A 41 -4.34 -8.38 -20.19
C ASP A 41 -4.15 -9.84 -19.74
N GLU A 42 -3.10 -10.51 -20.21
CA GLU A 42 -2.71 -11.86 -19.77
C GLU A 42 -2.24 -11.94 -18.31
N GLY A 43 -1.98 -10.80 -17.67
CA GLY A 43 -1.40 -10.71 -16.33
C GLY A 43 0.09 -11.05 -16.33
N THR A 44 0.60 -11.42 -15.15
CA THR A 44 1.98 -11.85 -14.98
C THR A 44 2.08 -12.94 -13.92
N THR A 45 2.99 -13.88 -14.13
CA THR A 45 3.37 -14.89 -13.12
C THR A 45 4.85 -14.79 -12.86
N VAL A 46 5.24 -14.74 -11.58
CA VAL A 46 6.62 -14.61 -11.14
C VAL A 46 7.00 -15.74 -10.19
N PRO A 47 8.29 -16.15 -10.15
CA PRO A 47 8.78 -17.07 -9.14
C PRO A 47 8.61 -16.50 -7.72
N MET A 48 8.22 -17.37 -6.79
CA MET A 48 8.10 -17.08 -5.37
C MET A 48 9.08 -17.93 -4.58
N ARG A 49 10.03 -17.32 -3.89
CA ARG A 49 10.89 -18.02 -2.95
C ARG A 49 10.23 -18.08 -1.58
N ILE A 50 10.13 -19.26 -0.99
CA ILE A 50 9.67 -19.41 0.40
C ILE A 50 10.88 -19.55 1.33
N ALA A 51 10.97 -18.69 2.34
CA ALA A 51 11.94 -18.84 3.43
C ALA A 51 11.29 -18.46 4.77
N ALA A 52 11.58 -19.22 5.83
CA ALA A 52 10.97 -19.03 7.14
C ALA A 52 9.43 -18.91 7.09
N ASN A 53 8.79 -19.71 6.22
CA ASN A 53 7.35 -19.69 5.94
C ASN A 53 6.79 -18.35 5.45
N ARG A 54 7.61 -17.57 4.74
CA ARG A 54 7.25 -16.27 4.17
C ARG A 54 7.55 -16.22 2.67
N PRO A 55 6.68 -15.60 1.85
CA PRO A 55 6.87 -15.48 0.42
C PRO A 55 7.76 -14.28 0.08
N PHE A 56 8.77 -14.53 -0.75
CA PHE A 56 9.65 -13.50 -1.28
C PHE A 56 9.57 -13.49 -2.81
N VAL A 57 9.55 -12.30 -3.37
CA VAL A 57 9.57 -12.06 -4.82
C VAL A 57 10.72 -11.13 -5.17
N GLU A 58 11.13 -11.16 -6.43
CA GLU A 58 12.11 -10.22 -6.98
C GLU A 58 11.39 -9.06 -7.67
N VAL A 59 11.84 -7.85 -7.40
CA VAL A 59 11.35 -6.63 -8.04
C VAL A 59 12.51 -5.83 -8.62
N SER A 60 12.23 -4.97 -9.60
CA SER A 60 13.12 -3.87 -9.95
C SER A 60 12.53 -2.54 -9.49
N LEU A 61 13.39 -1.61 -9.09
CA LEU A 61 13.02 -0.29 -8.61
C LEU A 61 13.78 0.75 -9.41
N ASN A 62 13.08 1.71 -10.02
CA ASN A 62 13.65 2.71 -10.92
C ASN A 62 14.59 2.07 -11.97
N GLY A 63 14.22 0.90 -12.50
CA GLY A 63 15.00 0.14 -13.49
C GLY A 63 16.23 -0.61 -12.96
N LYS A 64 16.51 -0.60 -11.65
CA LYS A 64 17.61 -1.38 -11.02
C LYS A 64 17.09 -2.57 -10.24
N GLY A 65 17.90 -3.63 -10.12
CA GLY A 65 17.54 -4.87 -9.42
C GLY A 65 18.20 -6.10 -10.06
N PRO A 66 17.74 -7.33 -9.73
CA PRO A 66 16.60 -7.62 -8.86
C PRO A 66 16.88 -7.33 -7.38
N TYR A 67 15.88 -6.84 -6.67
CA TYR A 67 15.86 -6.71 -5.21
C TYR A 67 14.87 -7.71 -4.61
N THR A 68 15.23 -8.30 -3.48
CA THR A 68 14.40 -9.30 -2.79
C THR A 68 13.40 -8.62 -1.86
N PHE A 69 12.11 -8.79 -2.13
CA PHE A 69 11.03 -8.23 -1.34
C PHE A 69 10.23 -9.32 -0.63
N LEU A 70 9.92 -9.10 0.64
CA LEU A 70 8.91 -9.87 1.35
C LEU A 70 7.52 -9.44 0.86
N LEU A 71 6.74 -10.35 0.29
CA LEU A 71 5.34 -10.09 -0.03
C LEU A 71 4.48 -10.27 1.23
N ASP A 72 3.89 -9.20 1.72
CA ASP A 72 3.22 -9.18 3.03
C ASP A 72 1.77 -8.67 2.90
N THR A 73 0.83 -9.61 2.94
CA THR A 73 -0.61 -9.30 2.92
C THR A 73 -1.10 -8.62 4.20
N GLY A 74 -0.33 -8.72 5.31
CA GLY A 74 -0.57 -8.01 6.57
C GLY A 74 0.05 -6.62 6.61
N CYS A 75 0.79 -6.22 5.57
CA CYS A 75 1.37 -4.90 5.44
C CYS A 75 0.61 -4.06 4.41
N SER A 76 0.24 -2.84 4.78
CA SER A 76 -0.48 -1.96 3.85
C SER A 76 0.42 -1.36 2.78
N TYR A 77 1.65 -0.96 3.12
CA TYR A 77 2.47 -0.10 2.27
C TYR A 77 3.76 -0.78 1.82
N VAL A 78 4.37 -0.23 0.77
CA VAL A 78 5.70 -0.65 0.33
C VAL A 78 6.76 0.01 1.20
N PHE A 79 7.71 -0.79 1.66
CA PHE A 79 8.87 -0.32 2.41
C PHE A 79 10.16 -0.75 1.71
N VAL A 80 11.14 0.13 1.72
CA VAL A 80 12.51 -0.12 1.25
C VAL A 80 13.49 0.04 2.41
N SER A 81 14.61 -0.68 2.33
CA SER A 81 15.72 -0.45 3.27
C SER A 81 16.40 0.89 2.97
N GLN A 82 17.01 1.50 4.00
CA GLN A 82 17.84 2.69 3.82
C GLN A 82 18.92 2.48 2.76
N ARG A 83 19.53 1.28 2.73
CA ARG A 83 20.51 0.89 1.71
C ARG A 83 19.99 1.08 0.28
N ILE A 84 18.75 0.67 0.02
CA ILE A 84 18.10 0.85 -1.29
C ILE A 84 17.81 2.32 -1.56
N ALA A 85 17.31 3.05 -0.56
CA ALA A 85 17.05 4.48 -0.70
C ALA A 85 18.33 5.24 -1.10
N ASP A 86 19.45 4.93 -0.45
CA ASP A 86 20.76 5.53 -0.72
C ASP A 86 21.29 5.11 -2.12
N GLU A 87 21.21 3.82 -2.47
CA GLU A 87 21.67 3.27 -3.76
C GLU A 87 20.92 3.86 -4.97
N LEU A 88 19.64 4.15 -4.78
CA LEU A 88 18.78 4.75 -5.82
C LEU A 88 18.73 6.28 -5.75
N GLY A 89 19.32 6.90 -4.71
CA GLY A 89 19.25 8.34 -4.49
C GLY A 89 17.82 8.84 -4.27
N LEU A 90 16.97 8.06 -3.59
CA LEU A 90 15.58 8.42 -3.34
C LEU A 90 15.50 9.69 -2.50
N LYS A 91 14.67 10.64 -2.92
CA LYS A 91 14.47 11.91 -2.20
C LYS A 91 13.47 11.70 -1.08
N GLU A 92 13.98 11.53 0.12
CA GLU A 92 13.19 11.55 1.36
C GLU A 92 12.60 12.95 1.58
N TRP A 93 11.30 13.03 1.87
CA TRP A 93 10.59 14.31 1.94
C TRP A 93 9.90 14.60 3.28
N GLN A 94 9.53 13.58 4.07
CA GLN A 94 8.96 13.80 5.40
C GLN A 94 9.02 12.56 6.29
N THR A 95 9.18 12.79 7.59
CA THR A 95 9.03 11.75 8.62
C THR A 95 7.70 11.90 9.36
N HIS A 96 6.90 10.83 9.36
CA HIS A 96 5.65 10.77 10.12
C HIS A 96 5.76 9.82 11.31
N ARG A 97 5.08 10.17 12.41
CA ARG A 97 4.79 9.21 13.48
C ARG A 97 3.73 8.25 12.97
N VAL A 98 4.02 6.97 13.06
CA VAL A 98 3.16 5.90 12.56
C VAL A 98 2.80 4.94 13.69
N ARG A 99 1.63 4.34 13.54
CA ARG A 99 1.13 3.27 14.40
C ARG A 99 0.82 2.08 13.51
N TYR A 100 1.45 0.96 13.77
CA TYR A 100 1.17 -0.30 13.08
C TYR A 100 0.51 -1.25 14.06
N GLN A 101 -0.60 -1.85 13.64
CA GLN A 101 -1.14 -3.00 14.34
C GLN A 101 -0.41 -4.25 13.84
N THR A 102 0.12 -5.05 14.76
CA THR A 102 0.79 -6.31 14.44
C THR A 102 0.20 -7.44 15.28
N ASN A 103 0.53 -8.68 14.95
CA ASN A 103 0.14 -9.85 15.76
C ASN A 103 0.75 -9.81 17.17
N SER A 104 1.86 -9.09 17.37
CA SER A 104 2.49 -8.85 18.68
C SER A 104 1.94 -7.63 19.43
N GLY A 105 0.87 -7.01 18.91
CA GLY A 105 0.29 -5.79 19.45
C GLY A 105 0.66 -4.55 18.66
N GLU A 106 0.47 -3.39 19.29
CA GLU A 106 0.66 -2.11 18.65
C GLU A 106 2.14 -1.70 18.65
N TYR A 107 2.65 -1.37 17.47
CA TYR A 107 3.94 -0.72 17.33
C TYR A 107 3.75 0.77 17.06
N LYS A 108 4.41 1.61 17.85
CA LYS A 108 4.54 3.06 17.60
C LYS A 108 5.95 3.33 17.13
N GLY A 109 6.09 4.04 16.02
CA GLY A 109 7.40 4.43 15.51
C GLY A 109 7.33 5.61 14.59
N GLN A 110 8.39 5.74 13.79
CA GLN A 110 8.51 6.76 12.76
C GLN A 110 8.80 6.10 11.41
N THR A 111 8.36 6.75 10.35
CA THR A 111 8.65 6.38 8.97
C THR A 111 8.99 7.63 8.21
N THR A 112 10.17 7.63 7.58
CA THR A 112 10.49 8.61 6.56
C THR A 112 9.98 8.11 5.21
N TRP A 113 9.39 9.02 4.44
CA TRP A 113 8.79 8.72 3.14
C TRP A 113 9.68 9.27 2.04
N ALA A 114 9.79 8.53 0.94
CA ALA A 114 10.48 8.93 -0.26
C ALA A 114 9.61 8.63 -1.49
N ARG A 115 9.78 9.40 -2.56
CA ARG A 115 9.08 9.17 -3.82
C ARG A 115 9.83 8.12 -4.65
N LEU A 116 9.13 7.09 -5.09
CA LEU A 116 9.63 6.08 -6.02
C LEU A 116 9.09 6.35 -7.43
N GLU A 117 9.94 6.26 -8.45
CA GLU A 117 9.54 6.50 -9.83
C GLU A 117 8.87 5.28 -10.43
N SER A 118 9.45 4.10 -10.24
CA SER A 118 8.84 2.83 -10.65
C SER A 118 9.20 1.64 -9.77
N LEU A 119 8.26 0.71 -9.66
CA LEU A 119 8.44 -0.65 -9.16
C LEU A 119 7.92 -1.61 -10.23
N LYS A 120 8.75 -2.55 -10.68
CA LYS A 120 8.34 -3.61 -11.61
C LYS A 120 8.42 -4.99 -10.94
N LEU A 121 7.34 -5.77 -11.05
CA LEU A 121 7.20 -7.14 -10.56
C LEU A 121 6.67 -8.03 -11.70
N GLY A 122 7.54 -8.84 -12.31
CA GLY A 122 7.17 -9.50 -13.57
C GLY A 122 6.83 -8.45 -14.62
N GLU A 123 5.69 -8.57 -15.30
CA GLU A 123 5.21 -7.55 -16.25
C GLU A 123 4.35 -6.45 -15.61
N LEU A 124 4.06 -6.52 -14.31
CA LEU A 124 3.41 -5.42 -13.61
C LEU A 124 4.40 -4.27 -13.40
N GLU A 125 4.06 -3.07 -13.88
CA GLU A 125 4.80 -1.85 -13.56
C GLU A 125 3.91 -0.84 -12.81
N LEU A 126 4.36 -0.41 -11.64
CA LEU A 126 3.74 0.61 -10.81
C LEU A 126 4.61 1.85 -10.84
N LYS A 127 4.02 3.04 -11.03
CA LYS A 127 4.78 4.29 -11.13
C LYS A 127 4.30 5.33 -10.16
N GLN A 128 5.24 6.18 -9.76
CA GLN A 128 4.95 7.47 -9.12
C GLN A 128 4.15 7.33 -7.82
N PHE A 129 4.74 6.71 -6.80
CA PHE A 129 4.13 6.59 -5.46
C PHE A 129 5.17 6.72 -4.35
N ASP A 130 4.70 6.97 -3.13
CA ASP A 130 5.53 7.10 -1.95
C ASP A 130 5.79 5.74 -1.30
N VAL A 131 7.05 5.50 -0.94
CA VAL A 131 7.49 4.31 -0.19
C VAL A 131 8.06 4.71 1.16
N GLY A 132 7.91 3.83 2.15
CA GLY A 132 8.50 4.04 3.47
C GLY A 132 9.95 3.57 3.51
N VAL A 133 10.86 4.38 4.02
CA VAL A 133 12.27 4.03 4.22
C VAL A 133 12.49 3.54 5.66
N LYS A 134 13.17 2.39 5.82
CA LYS A 134 13.44 1.76 7.12
C LYS A 134 14.94 1.47 7.34
N VAL A 135 15.41 1.71 8.57
CA VAL A 135 16.81 1.56 9.01
C VAL A 135 17.18 0.15 9.48
N ALA A 136 18.47 -0.08 9.81
CA ALA A 136 19.07 -1.40 10.05
C ALA A 136 18.48 -2.22 11.23
N ASP A 137 17.84 -1.61 12.22
CA ASP A 137 17.20 -2.37 13.31
C ASP A 137 15.75 -2.81 12.99
N SER A 138 15.30 -2.55 11.76
CA SER A 138 13.93 -2.78 11.33
C SER A 138 13.62 -4.25 10.97
N ILE A 139 12.34 -4.49 10.71
CA ILE A 139 11.80 -5.77 10.21
C ILE A 139 12.51 -6.26 8.94
N LEU A 140 13.06 -5.36 8.12
CA LEU A 140 13.76 -5.72 6.87
C LEU A 140 15.04 -6.50 7.14
N VAL A 141 15.85 -6.04 8.09
CA VAL A 141 17.09 -6.73 8.49
C VAL A 141 16.78 -8.04 9.18
N LYS A 142 15.77 -8.09 10.04
CA LYS A 142 15.30 -9.34 10.67
C LYS A 142 14.83 -10.36 9.64
N SER A 143 14.20 -9.89 8.55
CA SER A 143 13.68 -10.72 7.46
C SER A 143 14.72 -11.00 6.37
N ARG A 144 15.92 -10.39 6.45
CA ARG A 144 17.00 -10.48 5.47
C ARG A 144 16.52 -10.21 4.04
N CYS A 145 15.79 -9.11 3.85
CA CYS A 145 15.29 -8.66 2.56
C CYS A 145 15.56 -7.18 2.33
N ASP A 146 15.41 -6.74 1.08
CA ASP A 146 15.65 -5.36 0.64
C ASP A 146 14.45 -4.45 0.88
N GLY A 147 13.26 -5.04 0.98
CA GLY A 147 12.00 -4.35 1.21
C GLY A 147 10.83 -5.26 1.58
N ILE A 148 9.69 -4.63 1.87
CA ILE A 148 8.38 -5.27 2.03
C ILE A 148 7.47 -4.73 0.93
N LEU A 149 6.83 -5.63 0.20
CA LEU A 149 5.78 -5.34 -0.75
C LEU A 149 4.44 -5.53 -0.03
N GLY A 150 3.88 -4.41 0.43
CA GLY A 150 2.55 -4.39 1.04
C GLY A 150 1.43 -4.52 0.01
N ILE A 151 0.25 -4.95 0.46
CA ILE A 151 -0.83 -5.37 -0.44
C ILE A 151 -1.60 -4.23 -1.10
N LYS A 152 -1.59 -3.00 -0.54
CA LYS A 152 -2.42 -1.92 -1.10
C LYS A 152 -2.08 -1.59 -2.54
N VAL A 153 -0.80 -1.63 -2.90
CA VAL A 153 -0.39 -1.35 -4.28
C VAL A 153 -0.81 -2.43 -5.26
N LEU A 154 -1.32 -3.57 -4.78
CA LEU A 154 -1.81 -4.69 -5.57
C LEU A 154 -3.34 -4.85 -5.48
N GLU A 155 -4.05 -3.99 -4.75
CA GLU A 155 -5.46 -4.21 -4.37
C GLU A 155 -6.46 -4.14 -5.54
N GLN A 156 -6.01 -3.66 -6.70
CA GLN A 156 -6.80 -3.59 -7.93
C GLN A 156 -6.75 -4.85 -8.80
N TRP A 157 -5.94 -5.85 -8.43
CA TRP A 157 -5.81 -7.11 -9.17
C TRP A 157 -6.13 -8.33 -8.33
N LEU A 158 -6.42 -9.43 -9.02
CA LEU A 158 -6.48 -10.74 -8.42
C LEU A 158 -5.05 -11.24 -8.18
N LEU A 159 -4.68 -11.36 -6.91
CA LEU A 159 -3.39 -11.91 -6.48
C LEU A 159 -3.56 -13.39 -6.09
N THR A 160 -2.81 -14.27 -6.73
CA THR A 160 -2.75 -15.71 -6.39
C THR A 160 -1.38 -16.07 -5.84
N LEU A 161 -1.34 -16.67 -4.65
CA LEU A 161 -0.14 -17.22 -4.03
C LEU A 161 -0.17 -18.74 -4.13
N ASP A 162 0.52 -19.30 -5.12
CA ASP A 162 0.63 -20.75 -5.30
C ASP A 162 1.88 -21.26 -4.57
N PHE A 163 1.69 -21.68 -3.32
CA PHE A 163 2.77 -22.21 -2.48
C PHE A 163 3.37 -23.52 -3.01
N PRO A 164 2.57 -24.53 -3.42
CA PRO A 164 3.11 -25.73 -4.06
C PRO A 164 3.93 -25.45 -5.33
N ALA A 165 3.41 -24.61 -6.23
CA ALA A 165 4.10 -24.26 -7.48
C ALA A 165 5.17 -23.18 -7.32
N LYS A 166 5.29 -22.60 -6.12
CA LYS A 166 6.24 -21.53 -5.78
C LYS A 166 6.14 -20.35 -6.74
N GLN A 167 4.92 -19.86 -6.95
CA GLN A 167 4.63 -18.79 -7.90
C GLN A 167 3.65 -17.76 -7.30
N VAL A 168 3.79 -16.52 -7.76
CA VAL A 168 2.80 -15.47 -7.56
C VAL A 168 2.23 -15.10 -8.91
N THR A 169 0.91 -15.07 -9.04
CA THR A 169 0.23 -14.59 -10.24
C THR A 169 -0.57 -13.33 -9.92
N ILE A 170 -0.46 -12.34 -10.80
CA ILE A 170 -1.22 -11.09 -10.76
C ILE A 170 -1.97 -10.99 -12.08
N ALA A 171 -3.30 -10.93 -12.00
CA ALA A 171 -4.15 -10.88 -13.19
C ALA A 171 -5.37 -9.99 -12.96
N GLN A 172 -5.98 -9.54 -14.06
CA GLN A 172 -7.33 -8.99 -14.02
C GLN A 172 -8.31 -10.08 -13.63
N GLY A 173 -9.30 -9.77 -12.79
CA GLY A 173 -10.37 -10.71 -12.48
C GLY A 173 -10.95 -10.58 -11.08
N GLN A 174 -11.87 -11.48 -10.78
CA GLN A 174 -12.51 -11.61 -9.47
C GLN A 174 -12.49 -13.08 -9.05
N LEU A 175 -12.50 -13.31 -7.75
CA LEU A 175 -12.72 -14.66 -7.23
C LEU A 175 -14.14 -15.12 -7.60
N PRO A 176 -14.35 -16.43 -7.81
CA PRO A 176 -15.69 -16.98 -7.90
C PRO A 176 -16.46 -16.73 -6.59
N THR A 177 -17.78 -16.89 -6.65
CA THR A 177 -18.62 -16.84 -5.45
C THR A 177 -18.05 -17.77 -4.38
N PRO A 178 -17.92 -17.34 -3.11
CA PRO A 178 -17.38 -18.20 -2.06
C PRO A 178 -18.18 -19.49 -1.93
N ASP A 179 -17.49 -20.61 -1.71
CA ASP A 179 -18.10 -21.95 -1.69
C ASP A 179 -19.24 -22.14 -0.66
N ASN A 180 -19.35 -21.23 0.32
CA ASN A 180 -20.31 -21.30 1.43
C ASN A 180 -21.24 -20.06 1.53
N GLN A 181 -21.49 -19.37 0.42
CA GLN A 181 -22.53 -18.32 0.34
C GLN A 181 -23.77 -18.76 -0.43
#